data_AF-A0A8S1J9Z3-F1
#
_entry.id   AF-A0A8S1J9Z3-F1
#
_cell.length_a   1.000
_cell.length_b   1.000
_cell.length_c   1.000
_cell.angle_alpha   90.00
_cell.angle_beta   90.00
_cell.angle_gamma   90.00
#
_symmetry.space_group_name_H-M   'P 1'
#
loop_
_entity.id
_entity.type
_entity.pdbx_description
1 polymer ?
#
loop_
_entity_poly.entity_id
_entity_poly.type
_entity_poly.pdbx_seq_one_letter_code
_entity_poly.pdbx_strand_id
1 'polypeptide(L)'
;MSTEGIQQRRTVIKAQKSSFDATEKIDEFTSYLEKQWDETEQKPVAVAVIIAGLVALYAVNGIVGNVEKIPVFGFLFEIVGILVTGWFGYRYLVFESDREELKQNIDDFLDKVKGN
;
A
#
# COMPACT_ATOMS: atom_id res chain seq x y z
N MET A 1 42.18 34.87 14.92
CA MET A 1 41.76 34.69 13.51
C MET A 1 40.94 33.41 13.46
N SER A 2 39.62 33.51 13.27
CA SER A 2 38.62 32.51 13.67
C SER A 2 38.56 31.31 12.71
N THR A 3 38.82 30.11 13.23
CA THR A 3 38.69 28.81 12.53
C THR A 3 37.24 28.35 12.39
N GLU A 4 36.31 28.93 13.17
CA GLU A 4 34.89 28.57 13.18
C GLU A 4 34.17 28.95 11.89
N GLY A 5 34.53 30.10 11.29
CA GLY A 5 33.93 30.57 10.04
C GLY A 5 34.25 29.69 8.82
N ILE A 6 35.40 29.00 8.83
CA ILE A 6 35.81 28.09 7.75
C ILE A 6 35.03 26.76 7.85
N GLN A 7 34.81 26.26 9.07
CA GLN A 7 34.07 25.02 9.31
C GLN A 7 32.58 25.18 8.98
N GLN A 8 31.98 26.31 9.37
CA GLN A 8 30.61 26.68 9.00
C GLN A 8 30.41 26.75 7.48
N ARG A 9 31.36 27.34 6.75
CA ARG A 9 31.31 27.38 5.27
C ARG A 9 31.43 25.99 4.64
N ARG A 10 32.24 25.09 5.21
CA ARG A 10 32.39 23.72 4.72
C ARG A 10 31.14 22.88 4.96
N THR A 11 30.46 23.05 6.09
CA THR A 11 29.22 22.30 6.41
C THR A 11 28.06 22.76 5.54
N VAL A 12 27.88 24.06 5.29
CA VAL A 12 26.85 24.56 4.37
C VAL A 12 27.12 24.12 2.92
N ILE A 13 28.37 24.11 2.47
CA ILE A 13 28.72 23.59 1.12
C ILE A 13 28.43 22.09 1.02
N LYS A 14 28.73 21.30 2.07
CA LYS A 14 28.43 19.86 2.10
C LYS A 14 26.93 19.58 2.17
N ALA A 15 26.20 20.32 2.98
CA ALA A 15 24.74 20.22 3.09
C ALA A 15 24.04 20.65 1.79
N GLN A 16 24.55 21.70 1.13
CA GLN A 16 24.06 22.15 -0.16
C GLN A 16 24.35 21.11 -1.26
N LYS A 17 25.56 20.53 -1.26
CA LYS A 17 25.90 19.42 -2.17
C LYS A 17 25.05 18.18 -1.91
N SER A 18 24.85 17.77 -0.66
CA SER A 18 24.00 16.61 -0.36
C SER A 18 22.53 16.87 -0.69
N SER A 19 22.06 18.12 -0.56
CA SER A 19 20.70 18.51 -0.98
C SER A 19 20.57 18.49 -2.51
N PHE A 20 21.60 18.94 -3.22
CA PHE A 20 21.69 18.86 -4.68
C PHE A 20 21.72 17.40 -5.16
N ASP A 21 22.60 16.57 -4.61
CA ASP A 21 22.70 15.13 -4.93
C ASP A 21 21.40 14.38 -4.57
N ALA A 22 20.70 14.77 -3.50
CA ALA A 22 19.40 14.19 -3.13
C ALA A 22 18.30 14.62 -4.10
N THR A 23 18.30 15.87 -4.54
CA THR A 23 17.35 16.38 -5.54
C THR A 23 17.57 15.68 -6.88
N GLU A 24 18.82 15.55 -7.32
CA GLU A 24 19.18 14.83 -8.56
C GLU A 24 18.74 13.37 -8.53
N LYS A 25 18.93 12.67 -7.39
CA LYS A 25 18.46 11.28 -7.22
C LYS A 25 16.95 11.15 -7.18
N ILE A 26 16.25 12.12 -6.58
CA ILE A 26 14.78 12.15 -6.57
C ILE A 26 14.26 12.40 -7.98
N ASP A 27 14.89 13.29 -8.73
CA ASP A 27 14.52 13.58 -10.13
C ASP A 27 14.79 12.37 -11.02
N GLU A 28 15.95 11.70 -10.87
CA GLU A 28 16.27 10.46 -11.59
C GLU A 28 15.24 9.36 -11.27
N PHE A 29 14.93 9.14 -9.99
CA PHE A 29 13.93 8.17 -9.57
C PHE A 29 12.53 8.51 -10.09
N THR A 30 12.13 9.78 -10.05
CA THR A 30 10.84 10.24 -10.56
C THR A 30 10.75 10.02 -12.06
N SER A 31 11.79 10.36 -12.82
CA SER A 31 11.85 10.13 -14.26
C SER A 31 11.80 8.63 -14.62
N TYR A 32 12.43 7.78 -13.81
CA TYR A 32 12.35 6.33 -13.95
C TYR A 32 10.94 5.82 -13.68
N LEU A 33 10.28 6.29 -12.62
CA LEU A 33 8.89 5.94 -12.32
C LEU A 33 7.94 6.41 -13.41
N GLU A 34 8.14 7.60 -13.96
CA GLU A 34 7.32 8.17 -15.02
C GLU A 34 7.45 7.35 -16.31
N LYS A 35 8.69 6.97 -16.67
CA LYS A 35 8.94 6.04 -17.77
C LYS A 35 8.28 4.68 -17.56
N GLN A 36 8.40 4.10 -16.37
CA GLN A 36 7.78 2.81 -16.05
C GLN A 36 6.24 2.91 -15.98
N TRP A 37 5.70 4.06 -15.60
CA TRP A 37 4.26 4.33 -15.59
C TRP A 37 3.67 4.41 -17.00
N ASP A 38 4.41 5.03 -17.93
CA ASP A 38 4.01 5.13 -19.33
C ASP A 38 4.21 3.83 -20.10
N GLU A 39 5.25 3.06 -19.77
CA GLU A 39 5.52 1.73 -20.34
C GLU A 39 4.54 0.66 -19.81
N THR A 40 3.97 0.85 -18.62
CA THR A 40 3.03 -0.10 -18.05
C THR A 40 1.66 0.02 -18.70
N GLU A 41 1.33 -0.94 -19.57
CA GLU A 41 0.01 -1.06 -20.19
C GLU A 41 -1.10 -1.35 -19.15
N GLN A 42 -0.76 -2.05 -18.06
CA GLN A 42 -1.70 -2.44 -16.99
C GLN A 42 -1.60 -1.53 -15.77
N LYS A 43 -1.96 -0.26 -15.95
CA LYS A 43 -1.95 0.78 -14.90
C LYS A 43 -2.63 0.37 -13.57
N PRO A 44 -3.75 -0.39 -13.57
CA PRO A 44 -4.36 -0.85 -12.31
C PRO A 44 -3.45 -1.76 -11.48
N VAL A 45 -2.67 -2.62 -12.13
CA VAL A 45 -1.72 -3.53 -11.47
C VAL A 45 -0.57 -2.72 -10.87
N ALA A 46 -0.04 -1.73 -11.60
CA ALA A 46 1.00 -0.84 -11.09
C ALA A 46 0.54 -0.08 -9.83
N VAL A 47 -0.68 0.47 -9.83
CA VAL A 47 -1.26 1.14 -8.65
C VAL A 47 -1.36 0.18 -7.47
N ALA A 48 -1.83 -1.05 -7.69
CA ALA A 48 -1.93 -2.06 -6.65
C ALA A 48 -0.55 -2.40 -6.05
N VAL A 49 0.49 -2.52 -6.88
CA VAL A 49 1.86 -2.80 -6.44
C VAL A 49 2.44 -1.65 -5.61
N ILE A 50 2.20 -0.39 -6.02
CA ILE A 50 2.66 0.80 -5.25
C ILE A 50 1.99 0.82 -3.87
N ILE A 51 0.67 0.62 -3.82
CA ILE A 51 -0.07 0.57 -2.55
C ILE A 51 0.46 -0.57 -1.68
N ALA A 52 0.68 -1.76 -2.23
CA ALA A 52 1.25 -2.89 -1.51
C ALA A 52 2.64 -2.57 -0.95
N GLY A 53 3.49 -1.88 -1.71
CA GLY A 53 4.81 -1.42 -1.28
C GLY A 53 4.76 -0.45 -0.10
N LEU A 54 3.83 0.52 -0.13
CA LEU A 54 3.64 1.47 0.98
C LEU A 54 3.15 0.77 2.25
N VAL A 55 2.21 -0.17 2.12
CA VAL A 55 1.72 -0.98 3.24
C VAL A 55 2.85 -1.84 3.83
N ALA A 56 3.67 -2.46 2.98
CA ALA A 56 4.82 -3.24 3.42
C ALA A 56 5.85 -2.37 4.16
N LEU A 57 6.16 -1.17 3.64
CA LEU A 57 7.07 -0.22 4.30
C LEU A 57 6.52 0.24 5.65
N TYR A 58 5.23 0.52 5.74
CA TYR A 58 4.56 0.87 6.99
C TYR A 58 4.60 -0.28 8.00
N ALA A 59 4.34 -1.51 7.55
CA ALA A 59 4.42 -2.70 8.39
C ALA A 59 5.84 -2.93 8.92
N VAL A 60 6.86 -2.81 8.08
CA VAL A 60 8.27 -2.94 8.49
C VAL A 60 8.64 -1.87 9.52
N ASN A 61 8.23 -0.61 9.32
CA ASN A 61 8.46 0.46 10.30
C ASN A 61 7.73 0.20 11.62
N GLY A 62 6.49 -0.28 11.58
CA GLY A 62 5.71 -0.62 12.77
C GLY A 62 6.32 -1.77 13.59
N ILE A 63 6.90 -2.77 12.93
CA ILE A 63 7.57 -3.91 13.57
C ILE A 63 8.88 -3.47 14.23
N VAL A 64 9.66 -2.60 13.58
CA VAL A 64 10.98 -2.15 14.08
C VAL A 64 10.86 -1.21 15.29
N GLY A 65 9.73 -0.49 15.44
CA GLY A 65 9.49 0.40 16.59
C GLY A 65 8.94 -0.28 17.84
N ASN A 66 8.03 -1.26 17.69
CA ASN A 66 7.20 -1.78 18.79
C ASN A 66 6.95 -3.30 18.67
N VAL A 67 8.01 -4.12 18.80
CA VAL A 67 7.93 -5.60 18.73
C VAL A 67 6.87 -6.21 19.68
N GLU A 68 6.59 -5.58 20.82
CA GLU A 68 5.65 -6.11 21.83
C GLU A 68 4.18 -5.68 21.64
N LYS A 69 3.90 -4.75 20.71
CA LYS A 69 2.54 -4.29 20.42
C LYS A 69 2.36 -4.21 18.92
N ILE A 70 2.03 -5.33 18.28
CA ILE A 70 1.75 -5.37 16.84
C ILE A 70 0.26 -5.01 16.63
N PRO A 71 -0.11 -3.77 16.26
CA PRO A 71 -1.49 -3.32 16.11
C PRO A 71 -1.98 -3.46 14.65
N VAL A 72 -1.15 -4.02 13.77
CA VAL A 72 -1.32 -4.00 12.31
C VAL A 72 -2.48 -4.91 11.86
N PHE A 73 -2.73 -6.01 12.59
CA PHE A 73 -3.78 -6.95 12.24
C PHE A 73 -5.17 -6.32 12.25
N GLY A 74 -5.48 -5.46 13.24
CA GLY A 74 -6.78 -4.81 13.34
C GLY A 74 -7.09 -3.96 12.10
N PHE A 75 -6.16 -3.07 11.73
CA PHE A 75 -6.29 -2.21 10.56
C PHE A 75 -6.32 -2.98 9.23
N LEU A 76 -5.50 -4.02 9.09
CA LEU A 76 -5.51 -4.86 7.88
C LEU A 76 -6.82 -5.64 7.75
N PHE A 77 -7.36 -6.19 8.84
CA PHE A 77 -8.64 -6.88 8.81
C PHE A 77 -9.80 -5.93 8.50
N GLU A 78 -9.73 -4.67 8.91
CA GLU A 78 -10.70 -3.65 8.54
C GLU A 78 -10.68 -3.37 7.02
N ILE A 79 -9.49 -3.15 6.44
CA ILE A 79 -9.35 -2.95 4.99
C ILE A 79 -9.83 -4.18 4.22
N VAL A 80 -9.41 -5.37 4.64
CA VAL A 80 -9.84 -6.63 4.03
C VAL A 80 -11.35 -6.78 4.14
N GLY A 81 -11.93 -6.47 5.30
CA GLY A 81 -13.38 -6.47 5.51
C GLY A 81 -14.10 -5.55 4.52
N ILE A 82 -13.64 -4.31 4.37
CA ILE A 82 -14.21 -3.34 3.42
C ILE A 82 -14.11 -3.86 1.97
N LEU A 83 -12.95 -4.37 1.57
CA LEU A 83 -12.75 -4.89 0.21
C LEU A 83 -13.63 -6.11 -0.08
N VAL A 84 -13.65 -7.08 0.85
CA VAL A 84 -14.45 -8.30 0.71
C VAL A 84 -15.94 -7.96 0.72
N THR A 85 -16.41 -7.13 1.65
CA THR A 85 -17.82 -6.71 1.71
C THR A 85 -18.22 -5.89 0.48
N GLY A 86 -17.37 -4.99 0.01
CA GLY A 86 -17.61 -4.21 -1.20
C GLY A 86 -17.71 -5.08 -2.45
N TRP A 87 -16.76 -6.00 -2.66
CA TRP A 87 -16.77 -6.95 -3.77
C TRP A 87 -17.98 -7.90 -3.69
N PHE A 88 -18.26 -8.46 -2.51
CA PHE A 88 -19.40 -9.35 -2.29
C PHE A 88 -20.73 -8.64 -2.56
N GLY A 89 -20.91 -7.43 -2.03
CA GLY A 89 -22.10 -6.63 -2.25
C GLY A 89 -22.29 -6.30 -3.73
N TYR A 90 -21.22 -5.88 -4.41
CA TYR A 90 -21.28 -5.58 -5.84
C TYR A 90 -21.60 -6.83 -6.70
N ARG A 91 -20.91 -7.95 -6.45
CA ARG A 91 -21.11 -9.20 -7.21
C ARG A 91 -22.47 -9.83 -6.93
N TYR A 92 -22.81 -10.07 -5.66
CA TYR A 92 -23.95 -10.93 -5.32
C TYR A 92 -25.26 -10.19 -5.06
N LEU A 93 -25.24 -8.87 -4.80
CA LEU A 93 -26.47 -8.13 -4.51
C LEU A 93 -26.96 -7.29 -5.69
N VAL A 94 -26.07 -6.81 -6.57
CA VAL A 94 -26.44 -5.97 -7.73
C VAL A 94 -26.98 -6.82 -8.87
N PHE A 95 -26.36 -7.96 -9.17
CA PHE A 95 -26.72 -8.82 -10.30
C PHE A 95 -27.77 -9.89 -9.91
N GLU A 96 -28.77 -10.08 -10.76
CA GLU A 96 -29.90 -10.96 -10.45
C GLU A 96 -29.55 -12.44 -10.43
N SER A 97 -28.80 -12.91 -11.43
CA SER A 97 -28.25 -14.27 -11.49
C SER A 97 -27.50 -14.63 -10.21
N ASP A 98 -26.76 -13.65 -9.69
CA ASP A 98 -25.83 -13.83 -8.59
C ASP A 98 -26.57 -13.82 -7.25
N ARG A 99 -27.71 -13.12 -7.17
CA ARG A 99 -28.64 -13.21 -6.03
C ARG A 99 -29.29 -14.58 -5.94
N GLU A 100 -29.66 -15.18 -7.06
CA GLU A 100 -30.25 -16.52 -7.09
C GLU A 100 -29.22 -17.58 -6.71
N GLU A 101 -28.01 -17.48 -7.28
CA GLU A 101 -26.85 -18.31 -6.90
C GLU A 101 -26.58 -18.23 -5.39
N LEU A 102 -26.59 -17.01 -4.81
CA LEU A 102 -26.37 -16.82 -3.38
C LEU A 102 -27.47 -17.48 -2.53
N LYS A 103 -28.74 -17.34 -2.90
CA LYS A 103 -29.86 -17.97 -2.18
C LYS A 103 -29.74 -19.49 -2.18
N GLN A 104 -29.47 -20.06 -3.36
CA GLN A 104 -29.30 -21.51 -3.49
C GLN A 104 -28.13 -22.02 -2.63
N ASN A 105 -26.99 -21.33 -2.66
CA ASN A 105 -25.84 -21.67 -1.83
C ASN A 105 -26.15 -21.59 -0.32
N ILE A 106 -27.00 -20.65 0.10
CA ILE A 106 -27.45 -20.54 1.50
C ILE A 106 -28.36 -21.71 1.87
N ASP A 107 -29.33 -22.06 1.02
CA ASP A 107 -30.24 -23.19 1.25
C ASP A 107 -29.46 -24.50 1.33
N ASP A 108 -28.56 -24.76 0.39
CA ASP A 108 -27.68 -25.95 0.38
C ASP A 108 -26.79 -26.02 1.64
N PHE A 109 -26.25 -24.88 2.09
CA PHE A 109 -25.47 -24.82 3.31
C PHE A 109 -26.32 -25.13 4.55
N LEU A 110 -27.53 -24.59 4.61
CA LEU A 110 -28.46 -24.83 5.72
C LEU A 110 -28.91 -26.28 5.79
N ASP A 111 -29.17 -26.92 4.65
CA ASP A 111 -29.53 -28.33 4.59
C ASP A 111 -28.37 -29.21 5.08
N LYS A 112 -27.15 -28.91 4.61
CA LYS A 112 -25.93 -29.61 5.04
C LYS A 112 -25.64 -29.47 6.54
N VAL A 113 -25.90 -28.30 7.13
CA VAL A 113 -25.72 -28.07 8.58
C VAL A 113 -26.82 -28.73 9.40
N LYS A 114 -28.05 -28.77 8.89
CA LYS A 114 -29.19 -29.43 9.55
C LYS A 114 -29.16 -30.96 9.40
N GLY A 115 -28.34 -31.49 8.49
CA GLY A 115 -28.19 -32.92 8.27
C GLY A 115 -29.33 -33.55 7.47
N ASN A 116 -30.06 -32.75 6.67
CA ASN A 116 -30.96 -33.24 5.64
C ASN A 116 -30.23 -33.30 4.29
#